data_AF-A0A7S1MDY4-F1
#
_entry.id   AF-A0A7S1MDY4-F1
#
_cell.length_a   1.000
_cell.length_b   1.000
_cell.length_c   1.000
_cell.angle_alpha   90.00
_cell.angle_beta   90.00
_cell.angle_gamma   90.00
#
_symmetry.space_group_name_H-M   'P 1'
#
loop_
_entity.id
_entity.type
_entity.pdbx_description
1 polymer ?
#
loop_
_entity_poly.entity_id
_entity_poly.type
_entity_poly.pdbx_seq_one_letter_code
_entity_poly.pdbx_strand_id
1 'polypeptide(L)'
;QQDEADVDESQLVPHRDAGCTIYPNSSFRLLWDLSGLVLIGYDLITIPFNLAFEPVEYWFTIGMDWVTLLFWSGDMLQGFFLGYFEKGQYIADNRRILKHYLLTWFLPDLIVVGPEWLPTVASSSPL
;
A
#
# COMPACT_ATOMS: atom_id res chain seq x y z
N GLN A 1 17.62 33.41 -29.96
CA GLN A 1 17.98 34.36 -28.91
C GLN A 1 16.68 35.02 -28.49
N GLN A 2 15.99 34.67 -27.41
CA GLN A 2 16.23 33.79 -26.28
C GLN A 2 14.90 33.08 -25.98
N ASP A 3 14.95 31.78 -25.74
CA ASP A 3 13.97 31.05 -24.91
C ASP A 3 14.76 29.91 -24.26
N GLU A 4 15.86 30.30 -23.60
CA GLU A 4 16.53 29.46 -22.62
C GLU A 4 15.59 29.49 -21.41
N ALA A 5 14.64 28.56 -21.37
CA ALA A 5 13.88 28.30 -20.16
C ALA A 5 14.92 28.08 -19.05
N ASP A 6 14.87 28.95 -18.05
CA ASP A 6 15.69 28.91 -16.84
C ASP A 6 15.37 27.59 -16.12
N VAL A 7 16.01 26.51 -16.56
CA VAL A 7 15.98 25.22 -15.90
C VAL A 7 16.80 25.43 -14.64
N ASP A 8 16.10 25.78 -13.56
CA ASP A 8 16.65 25.94 -12.23
C ASP A 8 17.53 24.74 -11.87
N GLU A 9 18.85 24.90 -12.01
CA GLU A 9 19.87 23.89 -11.68
C GLU A 9 19.83 23.49 -10.21
N SER A 10 19.12 24.23 -9.34
CA SER A 10 18.88 23.81 -7.96
C SER A 10 17.90 22.63 -7.85
N GLN A 11 17.12 22.33 -8.90
CA GLN A 11 16.32 21.11 -9.04
C GLN A 11 17.15 19.92 -9.58
N LEU A 12 18.35 20.16 -10.11
CA LEU A 12 19.27 19.14 -10.63
C LEU A 12 20.17 18.53 -9.54
N VAL A 13 20.07 18.97 -8.28
CA VAL A 13 20.80 18.35 -7.19
C VAL A 13 20.28 16.91 -7.06
N PRO A 14 21.11 15.88 -7.34
CA PRO A 14 20.72 14.52 -7.06
C PRO A 14 20.62 14.42 -5.54
N HIS A 15 19.41 14.56 -5.02
CA HIS A 15 19.12 14.16 -3.66
C HIS A 15 19.60 12.73 -3.57
N ARG A 16 20.62 12.50 -2.75
CA ARG A 16 21.17 11.17 -2.51
C ARG A 16 20.00 10.28 -2.09
N ASP A 17 19.49 9.49 -3.03
CA ASP A 17 18.54 8.41 -2.84
C ASP A 17 19.25 7.29 -2.06
N ALA A 18 19.61 7.57 -0.82
CA ALA A 18 20.20 6.61 0.10
C ALA A 18 19.11 5.92 0.95
N GLY A 19 17.84 6.06 0.55
CA GLY A 19 16.68 5.51 1.22
C GLY A 19 16.01 4.39 0.42
N CYS A 20 15.44 3.42 1.12
CA CYS A 20 14.45 2.51 0.55
C CYS A 20 13.16 3.31 0.30
N THR A 21 13.06 4.01 -0.83
CA THR A 21 11.90 4.83 -1.19
C THR A 21 11.31 4.33 -2.51
N ILE A 22 10.00 4.16 -2.55
CA ILE A 22 9.26 3.75 -3.75
C ILE A 22 8.80 5.01 -4.48
N TYR A 23 9.19 5.13 -5.76
CA TYR A 23 8.72 6.23 -6.60
C TYR A 23 7.26 5.98 -7.04
N PRO A 24 6.33 6.94 -6.85
CA PRO A 24 4.92 6.77 -7.16
C PRO A 24 4.64 6.40 -8.62
N ASN A 25 5.39 6.97 -9.56
CA ASN A 25 5.19 6.73 -10.99
C ASN A 25 6.10 5.61 -11.52
N SER A 26 6.57 4.71 -10.66
CA SER A 26 7.33 3.54 -11.10
C SER A 26 6.41 2.45 -11.68
N SER A 27 6.89 1.70 -12.67
CA SER A 27 6.13 0.58 -13.24
C SER A 27 5.80 -0.50 -12.19
N PHE A 28 6.65 -0.66 -11.18
CA PHE A 28 6.38 -1.54 -10.05
C PHE A 28 5.14 -1.09 -9.25
N ARG A 29 5.08 0.19 -8.86
CA ARG A 29 3.93 0.72 -8.12
C ARG A 29 2.65 0.66 -8.96
N LEU A 30 2.74 0.99 -10.25
CA LEU A 30 1.60 0.88 -11.16
C LEU A 30 1.05 -0.55 -11.26
N LEU A 31 1.93 -1.56 -11.38
CA LEU A 31 1.50 -2.96 -11.43
C LEU A 31 0.87 -3.40 -10.10
N TRP A 32 1.41 -2.92 -8.98
CA TRP A 32 0.84 -3.17 -7.66
C TRP A 32 -0.56 -2.56 -7.53
N ASP A 33 -0.73 -1.29 -7.92
CA ASP A 33 -2.04 -0.61 -7.90
C ASP A 33 -3.08 -1.30 -8.80
N LEU A 34 -2.67 -1.77 -9.99
CA LEU A 34 -3.55 -2.55 -10.88
C LEU A 34 -3.94 -3.89 -10.27
N SER A 35 -3.03 -4.55 -9.57
CA SER A 35 -3.33 -5.81 -8.85
C SER A 35 -4.30 -5.53 -7.70
N GLY A 36 -4.08 -4.45 -6.96
CA GLY A 36 -4.96 -3.98 -5.89
C GLY A 36 -6.36 -3.64 -6.38
N LEU A 37 -6.47 -3.04 -7.58
CA LEU A 37 -7.77 -2.76 -8.20
C LEU A 37 -8.58 -4.03 -8.48
N VAL A 38 -7.93 -5.12 -8.86
CA VAL A 38 -8.60 -6.42 -9.07
C VAL A 38 -9.01 -7.04 -7.72
N LEU A 39 -8.11 -7.01 -6.73
CA LEU A 39 -8.35 -7.60 -5.42
C LEU A 39 -9.43 -6.86 -4.62
N ILE A 40 -9.45 -5.52 -4.65
CA ILE A 40 -10.54 -4.77 -4.01
C ILE A 40 -11.89 -5.07 -4.68
N GLY A 41 -11.91 -5.32 -6.00
CA GLY A 41 -13.10 -5.77 -6.71
C GLY A 41 -13.58 -7.14 -6.25
N TYR A 42 -12.66 -8.06 -5.94
CA TYR A 42 -12.97 -9.35 -5.32
C TYR A 42 -13.56 -9.15 -3.93
N ASP A 43 -12.90 -8.39 -3.05
CA ASP A 43 -13.33 -8.15 -1.67
C ASP A 43 -14.72 -7.50 -1.58
N LEU A 44 -15.02 -6.56 -2.48
CA LEU A 44 -16.33 -5.91 -2.58
C LEU A 44 -17.48 -6.89 -2.85
N ILE A 45 -17.20 -8.04 -3.47
CA ILE A 45 -18.19 -9.07 -3.75
C ILE A 45 -18.19 -10.14 -2.65
N THR A 46 -17.00 -10.60 -2.24
CA THR A 46 -16.87 -11.77 -1.37
C THR A 46 -17.13 -11.46 0.09
N ILE A 47 -16.70 -10.31 0.62
CA ILE A 47 -16.96 -9.92 2.01
C ILE A 47 -18.47 -9.91 2.33
N PRO A 48 -19.33 -9.17 1.60
CA PRO A 48 -20.76 -9.18 1.90
C PRO A 48 -21.41 -10.54 1.63
N PHE A 49 -20.94 -11.29 0.63
CA PHE A 49 -21.44 -12.63 0.34
C PHE A 49 -21.15 -13.61 1.49
N ASN A 50 -19.92 -13.61 2.00
CA ASN A 50 -19.51 -14.45 3.13
C ASN A 50 -20.29 -14.10 4.39
N LEU A 51 -20.48 -12.80 4.68
CA LEU A 51 -21.26 -12.33 5.82
C LEU A 51 -22.74 -12.70 5.75
N ALA A 52 -23.32 -12.77 4.55
CA ALA A 52 -24.76 -13.02 4.37
C ALA A 52 -25.11 -14.51 4.26
N PHE A 53 -24.22 -15.32 3.68
CA PHE A 53 -24.54 -16.69 3.28
C PHE A 53 -23.67 -17.77 3.94
N GLU A 54 -22.59 -17.40 4.61
CA GLU A 54 -21.67 -18.32 5.30
C GLU A 54 -21.36 -19.58 4.45
N PRO A 55 -20.86 -19.42 3.21
CA PRO A 55 -20.65 -20.54 2.31
C PRO A 55 -19.60 -21.51 2.85
N VAL A 56 -19.68 -22.77 2.43
CA VAL A 56 -18.64 -23.76 2.74
C VAL A 56 -17.31 -23.30 2.13
N GLU A 57 -16.26 -23.33 2.94
CA GLU A 57 -14.91 -23.01 2.49
C GLU A 57 -14.35 -24.08 1.54
N TYR A 58 -13.73 -23.61 0.45
CA TYR A 58 -12.98 -24.45 -0.48
C TYR A 58 -11.51 -24.05 -0.47
N TRP A 59 -10.65 -24.94 -0.96
CA TRP A 59 -9.21 -24.65 -1.07
C TRP A 59 -8.92 -23.33 -1.82
N PHE A 60 -9.77 -22.97 -2.77
CA PHE A 60 -9.64 -21.72 -3.53
C PHE A 60 -9.98 -20.50 -2.67
N THR A 61 -11.07 -20.52 -1.89
CA THR A 61 -11.46 -19.38 -1.04
C THR A 61 -10.43 -19.17 0.05
N ILE A 62 -9.98 -20.25 0.70
CA ILE A 62 -8.89 -20.20 1.69
C ILE A 62 -7.62 -19.62 1.07
N GLY A 63 -7.26 -20.05 -0.15
CA GLY A 63 -6.11 -19.52 -0.87
C GLY A 63 -6.24 -18.03 -1.18
N MET A 64 -7.43 -17.58 -1.59
CA MET A 64 -7.70 -16.17 -1.86
C MET A 64 -7.67 -15.32 -0.59
N ASP A 65 -8.19 -15.83 0.53
CA ASP A 65 -8.13 -15.13 1.83
C ASP A 65 -6.68 -14.87 2.25
N TRP A 66 -5.77 -15.82 2.01
CA TRP A 66 -4.34 -15.62 2.23
C TRP A 66 -3.72 -14.61 1.24
N VAL A 67 -4.15 -14.64 -0.02
CA VAL A 67 -3.66 -13.69 -1.04
C VAL A 67 -4.06 -12.27 -0.68
N THR A 68 -5.32 -12.02 -0.33
CA THR A 68 -5.81 -10.70 0.04
C THR A 68 -5.17 -10.22 1.34
N LEU A 69 -5.10 -11.08 2.38
CA LEU A 69 -4.44 -10.78 3.66
C LEU A 69 -2.98 -10.33 3.46
N LEU A 70 -2.21 -11.08 2.68
CA LEU A 70 -0.80 -10.77 2.43
C LEU A 70 -0.64 -9.54 1.53
N PHE A 71 -1.51 -9.37 0.54
CA PHE A 71 -1.48 -8.21 -0.36
C PHE A 71 -1.75 -6.92 0.40
N TRP A 72 -2.83 -6.84 1.18
CA TRP A 72 -3.17 -5.64 1.95
C TRP A 72 -2.17 -5.37 3.07
N SER A 73 -1.62 -6.42 3.71
CA SER A 73 -0.49 -6.27 4.63
C SER A 73 0.73 -5.67 3.92
N GLY A 74 1.00 -6.11 2.69
CA GLY A 74 2.07 -5.58 1.85
C GLY A 74 1.84 -4.12 1.44
N ASP A 75 0.62 -3.74 1.07
CA ASP A 75 0.28 -2.36 0.71
C ASP A 75 0.44 -1.41 1.90
N MET A 76 -0.04 -1.82 3.08
CA MET A 76 0.20 -1.12 4.36
C MET A 76 1.70 -0.94 4.63
N LEU A 77 2.52 -1.99 4.40
CA LEU A 77 3.98 -1.90 4.57
C LEU A 77 4.64 -0.98 3.54
N GLN A 78 4.17 -0.96 2.29
CA GLN A 78 4.67 -0.06 1.26
C GLN A 78 4.37 1.40 1.56
N GLY A 79 3.25 1.69 2.25
CA GLY A 79 2.88 3.05 2.67
C GLY A 79 3.99 3.77 3.48
N PHE A 80 4.81 3.02 4.22
CA PHE A 80 5.95 3.57 4.97
C PHE A 80 7.12 4.03 4.07
N PHE A 81 7.16 3.59 2.82
CA PHE A 81 8.26 3.84 1.88
C PHE A 81 7.79 4.57 0.61
N LEU A 82 6.49 4.77 0.43
CA LEU A 82 5.93 5.41 -0.75
C LEU A 82 6.14 6.93 -0.70
N GLY A 83 6.96 7.45 -1.61
CA GLY A 83 7.16 8.89 -1.75
C GLY A 83 5.85 9.60 -2.11
N TYR A 84 5.77 10.91 -1.86
CA TYR A 84 4.58 11.69 -2.17
C TYR A 84 4.95 13.05 -2.78
N PHE A 85 3.99 13.68 -3.45
CA PHE A 85 4.17 15.01 -4.02
C PHE A 85 3.54 16.04 -3.08
N GLU A 86 4.32 17.04 -2.69
CA GLU A 86 3.87 18.17 -1.88
C GLU A 86 4.18 19.47 -2.60
N LYS A 87 3.16 20.26 -2.94
CA LYS A 87 3.30 21.55 -3.65
C LYS A 87 4.11 21.45 -4.95
N GLY A 88 3.95 20.34 -5.68
CA GLY A 88 4.66 20.09 -6.94
C GLY A 88 6.09 19.55 -6.79
N GLN A 89 6.60 19.37 -5.57
CA GLN A 89 7.90 18.78 -5.31
C GLN A 89 7.76 17.33 -4.84
N TYR A 90 8.61 16.45 -5.37
CA TYR A 90 8.71 15.05 -4.95
C TYR A 90 9.46 14.95 -3.62
N ILE A 91 8.83 14.34 -2.61
CA ILE A 91 9.42 14.14 -1.29
C ILE A 91 9.86 12.67 -1.16
N ALA A 92 11.17 12.45 -1.10
CA ALA A 92 11.80 11.14 -0.92
C ALA A 92 12.36 10.90 0.50
N ASP A 93 12.19 11.83 1.43
CA ASP A 93 12.70 11.72 2.80
C ASP A 93 11.88 10.71 3.62
N ASN A 94 12.49 9.55 3.93
CA ASN A 94 11.85 8.47 4.69
C ASN A 94 11.23 8.91 6.02
N ARG A 95 11.83 9.88 6.73
CA ARG A 95 11.25 10.36 8.00
C ARG A 95 9.97 11.16 7.75
N ARG A 96 9.94 11.94 6.66
CA ARG A 96 8.75 12.69 6.25
C ARG A 96 7.67 11.74 5.74
N ILE A 97 8.03 10.75 4.93
CA ILE A 97 7.11 9.72 4.43
C ILE A 97 6.48 8.96 5.59
N LEU A 98 7.29 8.40 6.50
CA LEU A 98 6.82 7.69 7.68
C LEU A 98 5.84 8.54 8.50
N LYS A 99 6.21 9.79 8.81
CA LYS A 99 5.35 10.68 9.60
C LYS A 99 4.06 11.02 8.85
N HIS A 100 4.14 11.27 7.55
CA HIS A 100 2.98 11.57 6.73
C HIS A 100 2.02 10.39 6.73
N TYR A 101 2.51 9.19 6.40
CA TYR A 101 1.71 7.96 6.35
C TYR A 101 1.06 7.61 7.70
N LEU A 102 1.81 7.71 8.80
CA LEU A 102 1.28 7.48 10.15
C LEU A 102 0.14 8.43 10.53
N LEU A 103 0.14 9.65 10.00
CA LEU A 103 -0.87 10.67 10.30
C LEU A 103 -2.07 10.65 9.34
N THR A 104 -1.93 10.08 8.15
CA THR A 104 -2.96 10.13 7.10
C THR A 104 -3.65 8.79 6.86
N TRP A 105 -2.90 7.70 6.68
CA TRP A 105 -3.42 6.43 6.13
C TRP A 105 -3.20 5.20 7.03
N PHE A 106 -2.21 5.22 7.91
CA PHE A 106 -1.92 4.07 8.76
C PHE A 106 -3.10 3.62 9.63
N LEU A 107 -3.89 4.55 10.17
CA LEU A 107 -5.01 4.20 11.04
C LEU A 107 -6.14 3.48 10.26
N PRO A 108 -6.62 3.98 9.10
CA PRO A 108 -7.49 3.22 8.22
C PRO A 108 -6.94 1.82 7.87
N ASP A 109 -5.68 1.73 7.44
CA ASP A 109 -5.08 0.46 7.03
C ASP A 109 -5.03 -0.54 8.19
N LEU A 110 -4.68 -0.08 9.39
CA LEU A 110 -4.65 -0.91 10.60
C LEU A 110 -6.05 -1.43 10.98
N ILE A 111 -7.10 -0.62 10.81
CA ILE A 111 -8.48 -1.02 11.10
C ILE A 111 -8.99 -2.05 10.08
N VAL A 112 -8.54 -1.98 8.84
CA VAL A 112 -8.92 -2.92 7.79
C VAL A 112 -8.13 -4.23 7.92
N VAL A 113 -6.80 -4.16 7.94
CA VAL A 113 -5.91 -5.34 7.90
C VAL A 113 -5.79 -6.00 9.28
N GLY A 114 -5.86 -5.24 10.36
CA GLY A 114 -5.70 -5.75 11.73
C GLY A 114 -6.69 -6.86 12.11
N PRO A 115 -8.01 -6.67 11.92
CA PRO A 115 -9.01 -7.69 12.21
C PRO A 115 -8.84 -8.98 11.39
N GLU A 116 -8.37 -8.90 10.15
CA GLU A 116 -8.17 -10.08 9.29
C GLU A 116 -7.11 -11.04 9.85
N TRP A 117 -6.13 -10.54 10.62
CA TRP A 117 -5.13 -11.37 11.28
C TRP A 117 -5.64 -12.09 12.54
N LEU A 118 -6.77 -11.67 13.13
CA LEU A 118 -7.26 -12.19 14.42
C LEU A 118 -7.49 -13.71 14.42
N PRO A 119 -8.15 -14.33 13.42
CA PRO A 119 -8.36 -15.78 13.42
C PRO A 119 -7.06 -16.57 13.34
N THR A 120 -6.10 -16.08 12.55
CA THR A 120 -4.77 -16.70 12.38
C THR A 120 -3.95 -16.64 13.67
N VAL A 121 -3.99 -15.51 14.39
CA VAL A 121 -3.30 -15.37 15.68
C VAL A 121 -3.98 -16.22 16.75
N ALA A 122 -5.32 -16.25 16.79
CA ALA A 122 -6.07 -17.03 17.77
C ALA A 122 -5.89 -18.56 17.61
N SER A 123 -5.75 -19.04 16.37
CA SER A 123 -5.52 -20.47 16.10
C SER A 123 -4.08 -20.93 16.38
N SER A 124 -3.12 -20.00 16.44
CA SER A 124 -1.70 -20.31 16.69
C SER A 124 -1.29 -20.20 18.17
N SER A 125 -2.12 -19.60 19.03
CA SER A 125 -1.88 -19.58 20.48
C SER A 125 -2.16 -20.96 21.10
N PRO A 126 -1.16 -21.63 21.71
CA PRO A 126 -1.40 -22.81 22.55
C PRO A 126 -2.09 -22.36 23.84
N LEU A 127 -3.28 -22.90 24.13
CA LEU A 127 -3.88 -22.84 25.46
C LEU A 127 -3.08 -23.71 26.44
#